data_AF-A0A9X1T106-F1
#
_entry.id   AF-A0A9X1T106-F1
#
_cell.length_a   1.000
_cell.length_b   1.000
_cell.length_c   1.000
_cell.angle_alpha   90.00
_cell.angle_beta   90.00
_cell.angle_gamma   90.00
#
_symmetry.space_group_name_H-M   'P 1'
#
loop_
_entity.id
_entity.type
_entity.pdbx_description
1 polymer ?
#
loop_
_entity_poly.entity_id
_entity_poly.type
_entity_poly.pdbx_seq_one_letter_code
_entity_poly.pdbx_strand_id
1 'polypeptide(L)'
;MVDVQTLLVSSVTARAGFLLVFLLYSFRPGATNAYRFWTLSILCSALGLWLNYHDPHYPNFSADKGALIYFILGLSIVSVEAGAKSFFGLPLDRVKFVAACIVPALTYWSAASLRLPETYVLVLTMVTLVYILITASSSFLKGRWQKRLPSQILISSSLAFYAMALVATIVSLIIGDLFGYEGLGPSGKNVYLSVFIDQTISVLIYVGLVAMSLEEAQRQMQIAATTDPLTGLANRRGLEERALAIIGAGQRLKRPMAVLIADIDHFKSINDRYGHADGDHVLKQFAERLPVVVKRQQDVLARWGGEEFVAILHGASLEDATHLAEMLCRSIEERPFEVGGNKVTVTTSIGVAAFGHEEPLLEQAIHMADAALYRAKRTGRNRVCVGSATQDATADAAG
;
A
#
# COMPACT_ATOMS: atom_id res chain seq x y z
N MET A 1 -5.93 -44.16 -8.07
CA MET A 1 -5.09 -43.33 -7.20
C MET A 1 -4.32 -42.37 -8.08
N VAL A 2 -4.26 -41.08 -7.74
CA VAL A 2 -3.37 -40.14 -8.43
C VAL A 2 -1.95 -40.49 -8.03
N ASP A 3 -1.05 -40.70 -8.99
CA ASP A 3 0.35 -40.97 -8.71
C ASP A 3 1.12 -39.67 -8.42
N VAL A 4 2.25 -39.80 -7.73
CA VAL A 4 3.08 -38.64 -7.33
C VAL A 4 3.60 -37.88 -8.56
N GLN A 5 3.88 -38.61 -9.65
CA GLN A 5 4.34 -38.02 -10.91
C GLN A 5 3.32 -37.07 -11.53
N THR A 6 2.04 -37.46 -11.58
CA THR A 6 0.96 -36.59 -12.07
C THR A 6 0.81 -35.34 -11.19
N LEU A 7 0.93 -35.48 -9.85
CA LEU A 7 0.90 -34.33 -8.94
C LEU A 7 2.06 -33.37 -9.16
N LEU A 8 3.29 -33.86 -9.37
CA LEU A 8 4.46 -33.03 -9.65
C LEU A 8 4.29 -32.24 -10.96
N VAL A 9 3.83 -32.89 -12.03
CA VAL A 9 3.57 -32.24 -13.33
C VAL A 9 2.48 -31.17 -13.21
N SER A 10 1.38 -31.48 -12.52
CA SER A 10 0.30 -30.52 -12.23
C SER A 10 0.82 -29.31 -11.45
N SER A 11 1.68 -29.55 -10.45
CA SER A 11 2.27 -28.52 -9.59
C SER A 11 3.23 -27.59 -10.36
N VAL A 12 4.04 -28.13 -11.29
CA VAL A 12 4.88 -27.33 -12.20
C VAL A 12 4.03 -26.52 -13.17
N THR A 13 2.97 -27.11 -13.73
CA THR A 13 2.06 -26.44 -14.67
C THR A 13 1.35 -25.26 -14.03
N ALA A 14 0.87 -25.41 -12.79
CA ALA A 14 0.26 -24.32 -12.02
C ALA A 14 1.23 -23.13 -11.83
N ARG A 15 2.51 -23.40 -11.58
CA ARG A 15 3.55 -22.36 -11.44
C ARG A 15 3.83 -21.63 -12.74
N ALA A 16 3.79 -22.31 -13.88
CA ALA A 16 4.02 -21.68 -15.19
C ALA A 16 3.04 -20.53 -15.48
N GLY A 17 1.77 -20.69 -15.10
CA GLY A 17 0.75 -19.63 -15.23
C GLY A 17 1.10 -18.38 -14.43
N PHE A 18 1.41 -18.53 -13.14
CA PHE A 18 1.81 -17.40 -12.29
C PHE A 18 3.16 -16.81 -12.73
N LEU A 19 4.11 -17.65 -13.16
CA LEU A 19 5.41 -17.21 -13.66
C LEU A 19 5.24 -16.22 -14.83
N LEU A 20 4.38 -16.55 -15.80
CA LEU A 20 4.12 -15.68 -16.95
C LEU A 20 3.54 -14.32 -16.51
N VAL A 21 2.60 -14.32 -15.56
CA VAL A 21 2.01 -13.09 -15.01
C VAL A 21 3.11 -12.20 -14.40
N PHE A 22 3.92 -12.73 -13.49
CA PHE A 22 4.97 -11.93 -12.83
C PHE A 22 6.11 -11.53 -13.77
N LEU A 23 6.43 -12.36 -14.76
CA LEU A 23 7.41 -12.04 -15.80
C LEU A 23 6.95 -10.83 -16.62
N LEU A 24 5.69 -10.81 -17.07
CA LEU A 24 5.14 -9.66 -17.80
C LEU A 24 5.14 -8.38 -16.97
N TYR A 25 4.83 -8.46 -15.68
CA TYR A 25 4.88 -7.31 -14.78
C TYR A 25 6.31 -6.80 -14.53
N SER A 26 7.31 -7.69 -14.53
CA SER A 26 8.72 -7.36 -14.27
C SER A 26 9.37 -6.44 -15.30
N PHE A 27 8.82 -6.40 -16.52
CA PHE A 27 9.32 -5.57 -17.63
C PHE A 27 8.49 -4.32 -17.91
N ARG A 28 7.46 -4.02 -17.10
CA ARG A 28 6.71 -2.78 -17.25
C ARG A 28 7.57 -1.56 -16.87
N PRO A 29 7.47 -0.43 -17.59
CA PRO A 29 8.09 0.82 -17.17
C PRO A 29 7.64 1.21 -15.75
N GLY A 30 8.59 1.55 -14.88
CA GLY A 30 8.30 1.89 -13.48
C GLY A 30 7.98 0.70 -12.57
N ALA A 31 8.09 -0.55 -13.04
CA ALA A 31 7.88 -1.74 -12.23
C ALA A 31 8.87 -1.79 -11.06
N THR A 32 8.37 -2.12 -9.87
CA THR A 32 9.20 -2.34 -8.69
C THR A 32 10.04 -3.61 -8.85
N ASN A 33 11.20 -3.67 -8.18
CA ASN A 33 12.03 -4.88 -8.17
C ASN A 33 11.33 -6.09 -7.51
N ALA A 34 10.21 -5.88 -6.80
CA ALA A 34 9.43 -6.94 -6.18
C ALA A 34 8.98 -8.00 -7.18
N TYR A 35 8.48 -7.58 -8.36
CA TYR A 35 8.01 -8.49 -9.40
C TYR A 35 9.12 -9.41 -9.92
N ARG A 36 10.36 -8.91 -10.00
CA ARG A 36 11.52 -9.68 -10.44
C ARG A 36 11.89 -10.76 -9.43
N PHE A 37 11.87 -10.41 -8.14
CA PHE A 37 12.08 -11.37 -7.06
C PHE A 37 10.99 -12.44 -7.00
N TRP A 38 9.72 -12.09 -7.18
CA TRP A 38 8.64 -13.08 -7.22
C TRP A 38 8.69 -13.96 -8.47
N THR A 39 9.09 -13.41 -9.61
CA THR A 39 9.37 -14.20 -10.83
C THR A 39 10.48 -15.22 -10.56
N LEU A 40 11.60 -14.79 -9.97
CA LEU A 40 12.71 -15.66 -9.60
C LEU A 40 12.26 -16.75 -8.62
N SER A 41 11.43 -16.41 -7.64
CA SER A 41 10.88 -17.36 -6.68
C SER A 41 10.08 -18.47 -7.36
N ILE A 42 9.11 -18.09 -8.22
CA ILE A 42 8.25 -19.06 -8.92
C ILE A 42 9.08 -19.94 -9.86
N LEU A 43 10.05 -19.35 -10.57
CA LEU A 43 10.96 -20.08 -11.44
C LEU A 43 11.78 -21.12 -10.65
N CYS A 44 12.38 -20.71 -9.53
CA CYS A 44 13.14 -21.62 -8.68
C CYS A 44 12.25 -22.72 -8.09
N SER A 45 11.05 -22.38 -7.63
CA SER A 45 10.09 -23.37 -7.12
C SER A 45 9.69 -24.40 -8.19
N ALA A 46 9.43 -23.96 -9.42
CA ALA A 46 9.13 -24.86 -10.53
C ALA A 46 10.33 -25.74 -10.91
N LEU A 47 11.53 -25.16 -10.96
CA LEU A 47 12.76 -25.90 -11.26
C LEU A 47 13.07 -26.96 -10.20
N GLY A 48 12.89 -26.64 -8.91
CA GLY A 48 13.08 -27.59 -7.82
C GLY A 48 12.14 -28.81 -7.93
N LEU A 49 10.86 -28.59 -8.25
CA LEU A 49 9.91 -29.68 -8.48
C LEU A 49 10.23 -30.50 -9.72
N TRP A 50 10.67 -29.84 -10.80
CA TRP A 50 11.05 -30.52 -12.03
C TRP A 50 12.30 -31.41 -11.84
N LEU A 51 13.29 -30.95 -11.06
CA LEU A 51 14.44 -31.77 -10.68
C LEU A 51 14.02 -32.99 -9.83
N ASN A 52 13.07 -32.80 -8.90
CA ASN A 52 12.53 -33.90 -8.10
C ASN A 52 11.81 -34.95 -8.95
N TYR A 53 11.04 -34.52 -9.96
CA TYR A 53 10.31 -35.41 -10.86
C TYR A 53 11.22 -36.37 -11.64
N HIS A 54 12.41 -35.90 -12.04
CA HIS A 54 13.35 -36.69 -12.84
C HIS A 54 14.29 -37.57 -12.02
N ASP A 55 14.28 -37.48 -10.68
CA ASP A 55 15.17 -38.31 -9.85
C ASP A 55 14.46 -39.60 -9.37
N PRO A 56 14.92 -40.79 -9.80
CA PRO A 56 14.34 -42.06 -9.34
C PRO A 56 14.59 -42.35 -7.86
N HIS A 57 15.52 -41.63 -7.20
CA HIS A 57 15.80 -41.79 -5.77
C HIS A 57 14.96 -40.85 -4.90
N TYR A 58 14.15 -39.97 -5.49
CA TYR A 58 13.25 -39.10 -4.75
C TYR A 58 12.42 -39.91 -3.72
N PRO A 59 12.42 -39.50 -2.44
CA PRO A 59 12.85 -38.21 -1.88
C PRO A 59 14.32 -38.10 -1.42
N ASN A 60 15.10 -39.17 -1.53
CA ASN A 60 16.45 -39.27 -1.00
C ASN A 60 17.47 -38.98 -2.09
N PHE A 61 18.30 -37.96 -1.91
CA PHE A 61 19.23 -37.51 -2.94
C PHE A 61 20.68 -37.84 -2.56
N SER A 62 21.55 -37.89 -3.58
CA SER A 62 22.99 -37.80 -3.33
C SER A 62 23.33 -36.44 -2.72
N ALA A 63 24.45 -36.35 -2.00
CA ALA A 63 24.87 -35.13 -1.33
C ALA A 63 24.88 -33.91 -2.28
N ASP A 64 25.44 -34.06 -3.48
CA ASP A 64 25.55 -32.97 -4.46
C ASP A 64 24.20 -32.56 -5.04
N LYS A 65 23.34 -33.53 -5.39
CA LYS A 65 22.01 -33.25 -5.94
C LYS A 65 21.09 -32.62 -4.91
N GLY A 66 21.07 -33.14 -3.69
CA GLY A 66 20.25 -32.57 -2.62
C GLY A 66 20.71 -31.15 -2.28
N ALA A 67 22.02 -30.88 -2.23
CA ALA A 67 22.54 -29.54 -2.06
C ALA A 67 22.00 -28.56 -3.11
N LEU A 68 22.00 -28.95 -4.38
CA LEU A 68 21.44 -28.15 -5.48
C LEU A 68 19.93 -27.90 -5.29
N ILE A 69 19.16 -28.93 -4.96
CA ILE A 69 17.70 -28.83 -4.77
C ILE A 69 17.38 -27.88 -3.60
N TYR A 70 18.06 -28.05 -2.45
CA TYR A 70 17.82 -27.21 -1.28
C TYR A 70 18.35 -25.78 -1.45
N PHE A 71 19.38 -25.57 -2.28
CA PHE A 71 19.78 -24.22 -2.71
C PHE A 71 18.66 -23.56 -3.51
N ILE A 72 18.09 -24.26 -4.50
CA ILE A 72 17.00 -23.74 -5.34
C ILE A 72 15.74 -23.46 -4.50
N LEU A 73 15.39 -24.33 -3.56
CA LEU A 73 14.26 -24.11 -2.63
C LEU A 73 14.52 -22.94 -1.68
N GLY A 74 15.74 -22.82 -1.14
CA GLY A 74 16.15 -21.67 -0.33
C GLY A 74 16.04 -20.36 -1.11
N LEU A 75 16.60 -20.33 -2.33
CA LEU A 75 16.51 -19.19 -3.23
C LEU A 75 15.06 -18.82 -3.56
N SER A 76 14.18 -19.82 -3.73
CA SER A 76 12.75 -19.60 -3.93
C SER A 76 12.11 -18.83 -2.77
N ILE A 77 12.25 -19.33 -1.54
CA ILE A 77 11.61 -18.74 -0.34
C ILE A 77 12.19 -17.37 -0.02
N VAL A 78 13.52 -17.24 -0.08
CA VAL A 78 14.22 -15.98 0.20
C VAL A 78 13.89 -14.92 -0.85
N SER A 79 13.64 -15.32 -2.11
CA SER A 79 13.15 -14.40 -3.15
C SER A 79 11.72 -13.94 -2.89
N VAL A 80 10.82 -14.75 -2.31
CA VAL A 80 9.50 -14.27 -1.84
C VAL A 80 9.67 -13.14 -0.82
N GLU A 81 10.53 -13.35 0.17
CA GLU A 81 10.81 -12.35 1.21
C GLU A 81 11.43 -11.07 0.63
N ALA A 82 12.42 -11.19 -0.25
CA ALA A 82 13.07 -10.05 -0.88
C ALA A 82 12.07 -9.25 -1.74
N GLY A 83 11.16 -9.93 -2.43
CA GLY A 83 10.07 -9.28 -3.15
C GLY A 83 9.15 -8.51 -2.20
N ALA A 84 8.78 -9.08 -1.05
CA ALA A 84 8.00 -8.38 -0.02
C ALA A 84 8.71 -7.12 0.48
N LYS A 85 9.99 -7.23 0.84
CA LYS A 85 10.80 -6.09 1.31
C LYS A 85 10.90 -5.01 0.24
N SER A 86 11.13 -5.38 -1.02
CA SER A 86 11.17 -4.43 -2.13
C SER A 86 9.81 -3.76 -2.38
N PHE A 87 8.71 -4.48 -2.19
CA PHE A 87 7.36 -3.95 -2.39
C PHE A 87 6.99 -2.90 -1.33
N PHE A 88 7.38 -3.14 -0.07
CA PHE A 88 7.14 -2.22 1.04
C PHE A 88 8.22 -1.14 1.24
N GLY A 89 9.27 -1.13 0.41
CA GLY A 89 10.40 -0.21 0.56
C GLY A 89 11.23 -0.48 1.83
N LEU A 90 11.25 -1.72 2.32
CA LEU A 90 12.04 -2.14 3.47
C LEU A 90 13.49 -2.45 3.05
N PRO A 91 14.48 -2.23 3.94
CA PRO A 91 15.88 -2.52 3.62
C PRO A 91 16.13 -4.01 3.40
N LEU A 92 16.92 -4.33 2.38
CA LEU A 92 17.38 -5.69 2.06
C LEU A 92 18.85 -5.85 2.47
N ASP A 93 19.10 -6.65 3.52
CA ASP A 93 20.44 -7.05 3.92
C ASP A 93 20.98 -8.12 2.97
N ARG A 94 21.92 -7.73 2.09
CA ARG A 94 22.47 -8.60 1.04
C ARG A 94 23.22 -9.80 1.61
N VAL A 95 23.88 -9.65 2.76
CA VAL A 95 24.63 -10.74 3.39
C VAL A 95 23.66 -11.78 3.92
N LYS A 96 22.61 -11.35 4.63
CA LYS A 96 21.56 -12.26 5.12
C LYS A 96 20.83 -12.95 3.96
N PHE A 97 20.58 -12.24 2.87
CA PHE A 97 19.95 -12.81 1.67
C PHE A 97 20.78 -13.97 1.09
N VAL A 98 22.07 -13.73 0.83
CA VAL A 98 22.96 -14.77 0.26
C VAL A 98 23.13 -15.93 1.23
N ALA A 99 23.35 -15.65 2.52
CA ALA A 99 23.47 -16.67 3.54
C ALA A 99 22.21 -17.56 3.61
N ALA A 100 21.02 -16.96 3.63
CA ALA A 100 19.76 -17.70 3.71
C ALA A 100 19.50 -18.60 2.48
N CYS A 101 20.05 -18.27 1.32
CA CYS A 101 19.97 -19.13 0.13
C CYS A 101 20.91 -20.35 0.22
N ILE A 102 22.10 -20.16 0.80
CA ILE A 102 23.17 -21.19 0.82
C ILE A 102 23.04 -22.14 2.01
N VAL A 103 22.58 -21.64 3.17
CA VAL A 103 22.54 -22.43 4.42
C VAL A 103 21.80 -23.77 4.27
N PRO A 104 20.59 -23.86 3.68
CA PRO A 104 19.91 -25.15 3.51
C PRO A 104 20.72 -26.16 2.68
N ALA A 105 21.34 -25.69 1.60
CA ALA A 105 22.18 -26.50 0.72
C ALA A 105 23.43 -27.01 1.43
N LEU A 106 24.13 -26.13 2.15
CA LEU A 106 25.34 -26.46 2.89
C LEU A 106 25.04 -27.42 4.05
N THR A 107 23.91 -27.22 4.76
CA THR A 107 23.44 -28.12 5.81
C THR A 107 23.16 -29.52 5.26
N TYR A 108 22.43 -29.63 4.13
CA TYR A 108 22.20 -30.92 3.51
C TYR A 108 23.49 -31.60 3.05
N TRP A 109 24.33 -30.87 2.30
CA TRP A 109 25.57 -31.40 1.74
C TRP A 109 26.53 -31.91 2.82
N SER A 110 26.72 -31.13 3.88
CA SER A 110 27.61 -31.50 4.98
C SER A 110 27.09 -32.72 5.75
N ALA A 111 25.80 -32.75 6.10
CA ALA A 111 25.18 -33.86 6.80
C ALA A 111 25.22 -35.17 5.98
N ALA A 112 24.93 -35.08 4.67
CA ALA A 112 25.00 -36.22 3.76
C ALA A 112 26.44 -36.71 3.53
N SER A 113 27.40 -35.79 3.40
CA SER A 113 28.83 -36.13 3.21
C SER A 113 29.43 -36.82 4.43
N LEU A 114 28.94 -36.49 5.63
CA LEU A 114 29.28 -37.17 6.88
C LEU A 114 28.57 -38.53 7.05
N ARG A 115 27.76 -38.96 6.07
CA ARG A 115 27.01 -40.22 6.08
C ARG A 115 26.11 -40.36 7.32
N LEU A 116 25.52 -39.25 7.77
CA LEU A 116 24.48 -39.30 8.79
C LEU A 116 23.26 -40.08 8.28
N PRO A 117 22.45 -40.70 9.15
CA PRO A 117 21.21 -41.33 8.73
C PRO A 117 20.29 -40.32 8.04
N GLU A 118 19.58 -40.75 6.99
CA GLU A 118 18.78 -39.89 6.12
C GLU A 118 17.78 -39.01 6.88
N THR A 119 17.17 -39.57 7.94
CA THR A 119 16.26 -38.86 8.85
C THR A 119 16.91 -37.59 9.41
N TYR A 120 18.15 -37.67 9.89
CA TYR A 120 18.84 -36.51 10.47
C TYR A 120 19.23 -35.48 9.41
N VAL A 121 19.65 -35.93 8.22
CA VAL A 121 19.96 -35.04 7.09
C VAL A 121 18.73 -34.21 6.72
N LEU A 122 17.56 -34.85 6.61
CA LEU A 122 16.30 -34.19 6.30
C LEU A 122 15.86 -33.25 7.42
N VAL A 123 15.90 -33.68 8.69
CA VAL A 123 15.50 -32.85 9.84
C VAL A 123 16.35 -31.59 9.93
N LEU A 124 17.67 -31.70 9.89
CA LEU A 124 18.57 -30.53 9.95
C LEU A 124 18.28 -29.54 8.82
N THR A 125 18.07 -30.05 7.60
CA THR A 125 17.76 -29.21 6.44
C THR A 125 16.38 -28.55 6.58
N MET A 126 15.35 -29.28 7.01
CA MET A 126 14.01 -28.74 7.22
C MET A 126 13.98 -27.65 8.29
N VAL A 127 14.79 -27.74 9.35
CA VAL A 127 14.91 -26.67 10.36
C VAL A 127 15.38 -25.35 9.72
N THR A 128 16.34 -25.40 8.79
CA THR A 128 16.77 -24.20 8.06
C THR A 128 15.67 -23.62 7.17
N LEU A 129 14.86 -24.48 6.53
CA LEU A 129 13.71 -24.08 5.71
C LEU A 129 12.59 -23.45 6.55
N VAL A 130 12.31 -24.02 7.73
CA VAL A 130 11.35 -23.46 8.69
C VAL A 130 11.78 -22.06 9.12
N TYR A 131 13.06 -21.87 9.44
CA TYR A 131 13.59 -20.56 9.80
C TYR A 131 13.36 -19.52 8.70
N ILE A 132 13.74 -19.82 7.45
CA ILE A 132 13.55 -18.87 6.34
C ILE A 132 12.06 -18.60 6.06
N LEU A 133 11.16 -19.58 6.18
CA LEU A 133 9.71 -19.39 6.04
C LEU A 133 9.14 -18.46 7.13
N ILE A 134 9.57 -18.61 8.38
CA ILE A 134 9.15 -17.74 9.48
C ILE A 134 9.63 -16.30 9.22
N THR A 135 10.89 -16.13 8.80
CA THR A 135 11.40 -14.79 8.45
C THR A 135 10.63 -14.17 7.29
N ALA A 136 10.34 -14.94 6.24
CA ALA A 136 9.52 -14.52 5.11
C ALA A 136 8.11 -14.10 5.54
N SER A 137 7.42 -14.95 6.32
CA SER A 137 6.08 -14.67 6.85
C SER A 137 6.08 -13.38 7.69
N SER A 138 7.06 -13.19 8.56
CA SER A 138 7.17 -11.99 9.40
C SER A 138 7.35 -10.71 8.56
N SER A 139 8.02 -10.79 7.42
CA SER A 139 8.32 -9.64 6.56
C SER A 139 7.09 -9.06 5.86
N PHE A 140 6.03 -9.85 5.64
CA PHE A 140 4.73 -9.35 5.17
C PHE A 140 3.92 -8.61 6.23
N LEU A 141 4.23 -8.83 7.52
CA LEU A 141 3.55 -8.18 8.64
C LEU A 141 4.31 -6.97 9.21
N LYS A 142 5.56 -6.76 8.78
CA LYS A 142 6.40 -5.62 9.17
C LYS A 142 5.93 -4.36 8.45
N GLY A 143 4.93 -3.69 9.03
CA GLY A 143 4.36 -2.43 8.53
C GLY A 143 3.33 -1.85 9.50
N ARG A 144 2.93 -0.58 9.31
CA ARG A 144 1.88 0.06 10.12
C ARG A 144 0.55 -0.67 9.89
N TRP A 145 -0.08 -1.16 10.95
CA TRP A 145 -1.34 -1.94 10.90
C TRP A 145 -2.45 -1.27 10.06
N GLN A 146 -2.55 0.06 10.10
CA GLN A 146 -3.53 0.85 9.33
C GLN A 146 -3.36 0.83 7.80
N LYS A 147 -2.22 0.32 7.30
CA LYS A 147 -1.95 0.18 5.85
C LYS A 147 -1.83 -1.28 5.42
N ARG A 148 -2.25 -2.23 6.26
CA ARG A 148 -2.17 -3.65 5.92
C ARG A 148 -3.25 -4.00 4.90
N LEU A 149 -2.77 -4.57 3.81
CA LEU A 149 -3.57 -5.12 2.74
C LEU A 149 -4.13 -6.49 3.19
N PRO A 150 -5.41 -6.81 2.99
CA PRO A 150 -5.98 -8.11 3.35
C PRO A 150 -5.18 -9.29 2.75
N SER A 151 -4.70 -9.11 1.52
CA SER A 151 -3.80 -10.04 0.82
C SER A 151 -2.50 -10.35 1.58
N GLN A 152 -1.95 -9.42 2.38
CA GLN A 152 -0.75 -9.67 3.19
C GLN A 152 -1.00 -10.73 4.26
N ILE A 153 -2.19 -10.74 4.84
CA ILE A 153 -2.58 -11.70 5.88
C ILE A 153 -2.63 -13.10 5.25
N LEU A 154 -3.21 -13.22 4.05
CA LEU A 154 -3.25 -14.48 3.31
C LEU A 154 -1.85 -15.04 3.03
N ILE A 155 -0.93 -14.21 2.54
CA ILE A 155 0.44 -14.65 2.23
C ILE A 155 1.17 -15.05 3.52
N SER A 156 1.10 -14.22 4.55
CA SER A 156 1.78 -14.45 5.83
C SER A 156 1.26 -15.71 6.52
N SER A 157 -0.07 -15.92 6.55
CA SER A 157 -0.68 -17.12 7.12
C SER A 157 -0.34 -18.37 6.30
N SER A 158 -0.28 -18.28 4.97
CA SER A 158 0.12 -19.39 4.10
C SER A 158 1.57 -19.80 4.33
N LEU A 159 2.49 -18.84 4.44
CA LEU A 159 3.90 -19.11 4.76
C LEU A 159 4.08 -19.69 6.17
N ALA A 160 3.33 -19.20 7.15
CA ALA A 160 3.34 -19.72 8.52
C ALA A 160 2.77 -21.16 8.58
N PHE A 161 1.69 -21.43 7.84
CA PHE A 161 1.12 -22.76 7.70
C PHE A 161 2.11 -23.72 7.02
N TYR A 162 2.88 -23.25 6.04
CA TYR A 162 3.94 -24.05 5.42
C TYR A 162 5.04 -24.40 6.44
N ALA A 163 5.51 -23.42 7.22
CA ALA A 163 6.47 -23.67 8.29
C ALA A 163 5.93 -24.70 9.30
N MET A 164 4.67 -24.60 9.69
CA MET A 164 4.00 -25.54 10.58
C MET A 164 3.92 -26.96 9.98
N ALA A 165 3.61 -27.09 8.69
CA ALA A 165 3.59 -28.38 8.00
C ALA A 165 4.99 -29.04 7.96
N LEU A 166 6.06 -28.25 7.77
CA LEU A 166 7.43 -28.75 7.88
C LEU A 166 7.78 -29.17 9.33
N VAL A 167 7.36 -28.41 10.34
CA VAL A 167 7.55 -28.79 11.75
C VAL A 167 6.82 -30.09 12.08
N ALA A 168 5.58 -30.25 11.60
CA ALA A 168 4.83 -31.49 11.77
C ALA A 168 5.53 -32.68 11.08
N THR A 169 6.15 -32.44 9.93
CA THR A 169 6.95 -33.44 9.21
C THR A 169 8.21 -33.80 10.00
N ILE A 170 8.94 -32.82 10.57
CA ILE A 170 10.09 -33.06 11.45
C ILE A 170 9.69 -33.93 12.65
N VAL A 171 8.61 -33.56 13.35
CA VAL A 171 8.12 -34.30 14.52
C VAL A 171 7.77 -35.73 14.13
N SER A 172 7.08 -35.91 13.00
CA SER A 172 6.71 -37.24 12.52
C SER A 172 7.92 -38.08 12.11
N LEU A 173 8.97 -37.50 11.52
CA LEU A 173 10.21 -38.20 11.21
C LEU A 173 10.94 -38.68 12.47
N ILE A 174 11.01 -37.83 13.50
CA ILE A 174 11.64 -38.17 14.78
C ILE A 174 10.86 -39.26 15.52
N ILE A 175 9.53 -39.17 15.56
CA ILE A 175 8.67 -40.22 16.15
C ILE A 175 8.82 -41.53 15.39
N GLY A 176 8.88 -41.48 14.06
CA GLY A 176 9.08 -42.66 13.22
C GLY A 176 10.39 -43.39 13.54
N ASP A 177 11.48 -42.64 13.69
CA ASP A 177 12.80 -43.18 14.04
C ASP A 177 12.84 -43.76 15.47
N LEU A 178 12.18 -43.11 16.43
CA LEU A 178 12.15 -43.54 17.84
C LEU A 178 11.22 -44.73 18.11
N PHE A 179 10.06 -44.78 17.44
CA PHE A 179 8.96 -45.70 17.78
C PHE A 179 8.57 -46.66 16.64
N GLY A 180 9.27 -46.62 15.50
CA GLY A 180 8.99 -47.50 14.35
C GLY A 180 7.67 -47.17 13.63
N TYR A 181 7.20 -45.92 13.72
CA TYR A 181 5.95 -45.47 13.10
C TYR A 181 6.18 -44.95 11.68
N GLU A 182 5.50 -45.54 10.69
CA GLU A 182 5.43 -44.99 9.32
C GLU A 182 4.50 -43.75 9.30
N GLY A 183 5.05 -42.59 9.69
CA GLY A 183 4.29 -41.35 9.81
C GLY A 183 4.17 -40.50 8.54
N LEU A 184 3.84 -39.22 8.76
CA LEU A 184 3.82 -38.15 7.76
C LEU A 184 5.26 -37.79 7.37
N GLY A 185 5.66 -38.08 6.13
CA GLY A 185 6.99 -37.72 5.66
C GLY A 185 7.22 -38.00 4.18
N PRO A 186 8.29 -37.43 3.61
CA PRO A 186 8.61 -37.60 2.19
C PRO A 186 9.07 -39.03 1.87
N SER A 187 9.45 -39.84 2.85
CA SER A 187 10.07 -41.17 2.66
C SER A 187 9.11 -42.36 2.76
N GLY A 188 7.79 -42.15 2.61
CA GLY A 188 6.79 -43.22 2.75
C GLY A 188 5.61 -43.11 1.78
N LYS A 189 4.56 -43.92 2.00
CA LYS A 189 3.34 -43.94 1.16
C LYS A 189 2.62 -42.58 1.06
N ASN A 190 2.93 -41.64 1.94
CA ASN A 190 2.27 -40.33 2.09
C ASN A 190 2.92 -39.17 1.33
N VAL A 191 3.89 -39.42 0.45
CA VAL A 191 4.55 -38.37 -0.37
C VAL A 191 3.54 -37.47 -1.09
N TYR A 192 2.46 -38.05 -1.61
CA TYR A 192 1.40 -37.32 -2.32
C TYR A 192 0.78 -36.20 -1.47
N LEU A 193 0.68 -36.39 -0.14
CA LEU A 193 0.12 -35.40 0.76
C LEU A 193 1.06 -34.19 0.91
N SER A 194 2.37 -34.41 0.95
CA SER A 194 3.36 -33.32 1.01
C SER A 194 3.35 -32.48 -0.28
N VAL A 195 3.25 -33.13 -1.44
CA VAL A 195 3.15 -32.45 -2.74
C VAL A 195 1.84 -31.70 -2.86
N PHE A 196 0.73 -32.27 -2.37
CA PHE A 196 -0.57 -31.62 -2.36
C PHE A 196 -0.61 -30.39 -1.44
N ILE A 197 0.00 -30.48 -0.25
CA ILE A 197 0.14 -29.35 0.68
C ILE A 197 0.99 -28.25 0.04
N ASP A 198 2.15 -28.58 -0.54
CA ASP A 198 3.00 -27.62 -1.28
C ASP A 198 2.23 -26.93 -2.41
N GLN A 199 1.51 -27.70 -3.23
CA GLN A 199 0.74 -27.18 -4.35
C GLN A 199 -0.35 -26.20 -3.86
N THR A 200 -1.10 -26.59 -2.83
CA THR A 200 -2.18 -25.77 -2.27
C THR A 200 -1.63 -24.47 -1.68
N ILE A 201 -0.60 -24.55 -0.85
CA ILE A 201 0.01 -23.37 -0.22
C ILE A 201 0.63 -22.45 -1.27
N SER A 202 1.33 -23.00 -2.26
CA SER A 202 1.97 -22.21 -3.32
C SER A 202 0.93 -21.42 -4.11
N VAL A 203 -0.21 -22.02 -4.45
CA VAL A 203 -1.32 -21.30 -5.09
C VAL A 203 -1.83 -20.16 -4.20
N LEU A 204 -2.03 -20.37 -2.89
CA LEU A 204 -2.46 -19.31 -1.97
C LEU A 204 -1.46 -18.15 -1.89
N ILE A 205 -0.15 -18.47 -1.85
CA ILE A 205 0.91 -17.45 -1.87
C ILE A 205 0.83 -16.66 -3.17
N TYR A 206 0.77 -17.31 -4.34
CA TYR A 206 0.78 -16.62 -5.63
C TYR A 206 -0.49 -15.80 -5.87
N VAL A 207 -1.66 -16.33 -5.51
CA VAL A 207 -2.93 -15.57 -5.52
C VAL A 207 -2.82 -14.37 -4.59
N GLY A 208 -2.25 -14.54 -3.39
CA GLY A 208 -1.99 -13.45 -2.47
C GLY A 208 -1.08 -12.37 -3.07
N LEU A 209 0.01 -12.75 -3.76
CA LEU A 209 0.91 -11.80 -4.42
C LEU A 209 0.22 -11.03 -5.55
N VAL A 210 -0.64 -11.69 -6.33
CA VAL A 210 -1.44 -11.05 -7.38
C VAL A 210 -2.47 -10.09 -6.78
N ALA A 211 -3.20 -10.53 -5.76
CA ALA A 211 -4.18 -9.71 -5.05
C ALA A 211 -3.51 -8.46 -4.43
N MET A 212 -2.35 -8.62 -3.80
CA MET A 212 -1.59 -7.52 -3.23
C MET A 212 -1.16 -6.50 -4.29
N SER A 213 -0.79 -6.98 -5.48
CA SER A 213 -0.43 -6.13 -6.62
C SER A 213 -1.64 -5.37 -7.17
N LEU A 214 -2.82 -6.01 -7.19
CA LEU A 214 -4.08 -5.39 -7.61
C LEU A 214 -4.55 -4.34 -6.60
N GLU A 215 -4.52 -4.67 -5.30
CA GLU A 215 -4.92 -3.76 -4.23
C GLU A 215 -4.05 -2.49 -4.22
N GLU A 216 -2.73 -2.63 -4.46
CA GLU A 216 -1.86 -1.46 -4.59
C GLU A 216 -2.16 -0.65 -5.85
N ALA A 217 -2.42 -1.30 -6.99
CA ALA A 217 -2.82 -0.59 -8.21
C ALA A 217 -4.14 0.18 -8.02
N GLN A 218 -5.14 -0.43 -7.37
CA GLN A 218 -6.39 0.22 -6.99
C GLN A 218 -6.16 1.40 -6.05
N ARG A 219 -5.27 1.24 -5.06
CA ARG A 219 -4.90 2.31 -4.13
C ARG A 219 -4.28 3.51 -4.87
N GLN A 220 -3.37 3.24 -5.80
CA GLN A 220 -2.73 4.29 -6.60
C GLN A 220 -3.74 4.98 -7.53
N MET A 221 -4.65 4.22 -8.17
CA MET A 221 -5.73 4.78 -8.96
C MET A 221 -6.67 5.64 -8.12
N GLN A 222 -7.02 5.21 -6.90
CA GLN A 222 -7.87 5.99 -6.00
C GLN A 222 -7.19 7.29 -5.57
N ILE A 223 -5.90 7.25 -5.25
CA ILE A 223 -5.12 8.46 -4.91
C ILE A 223 -5.11 9.42 -6.10
N ALA A 224 -4.79 8.94 -7.30
CA ALA A 224 -4.79 9.75 -8.51
C ALA A 224 -6.17 10.33 -8.83
N ALA A 225 -7.25 9.59 -8.54
CA ALA A 225 -8.62 10.05 -8.74
C ALA A 225 -9.12 11.06 -7.70
N THR A 226 -8.48 11.14 -6.51
CA THR A 226 -8.94 11.95 -5.37
C THR A 226 -7.98 13.06 -4.95
N THR A 227 -6.83 13.18 -5.60
CA THR A 227 -5.77 14.14 -5.27
C THR A 227 -5.51 15.04 -6.48
N ASP A 228 -5.33 16.34 -6.23
CA ASP A 228 -4.85 17.27 -7.25
C ASP A 228 -3.36 17.06 -7.49
N PRO A 229 -2.91 16.72 -8.71
CA PRO A 229 -1.52 16.37 -8.98
C PRO A 229 -0.55 17.55 -8.84
N LEU A 230 -1.05 18.80 -8.92
CA LEU A 230 -0.20 19.99 -8.82
C LEU A 230 0.12 20.33 -7.36
N THR A 231 -0.90 20.34 -6.50
CA THR A 231 -0.81 20.82 -5.11
C THR A 231 -0.69 19.70 -4.08
N GLY A 232 -1.03 18.46 -4.44
CA GLY A 232 -1.07 17.32 -3.52
C GLY A 232 -2.23 17.34 -2.52
N LEU A 233 -3.11 18.35 -2.58
CA LEU A 233 -4.35 18.42 -1.80
C LEU A 233 -5.40 17.47 -2.38
N ALA A 234 -6.51 17.26 -1.67
CA ALA A 234 -7.65 16.58 -2.26
C ALA A 234 -8.14 17.37 -3.50
N ASN A 235 -8.61 16.68 -4.52
CA ASN A 235 -9.39 17.35 -5.57
C ASN A 235 -10.87 17.43 -5.13
N ARG A 236 -11.75 17.99 -5.97
CA ARG A 236 -13.18 18.07 -5.71
C ARG A 236 -13.79 16.73 -5.26
N ARG A 237 -13.53 15.65 -6.00
CA ARG A 237 -13.99 14.30 -5.66
C ARG A 237 -13.44 13.83 -4.32
N GLY A 238 -12.16 14.07 -4.04
CA GLY A 238 -11.53 13.73 -2.77
C GLY A 238 -12.10 14.51 -1.59
N LEU A 239 -12.54 15.76 -1.80
CA LEU A 239 -13.27 16.51 -0.77
C LEU A 239 -14.63 15.86 -0.50
N GLU A 240 -15.41 15.58 -1.55
CA GLU A 240 -16.74 14.97 -1.44
C GLU A 240 -16.68 13.62 -0.70
N GLU A 241 -15.72 12.76 -1.04
CA GLU A 241 -15.53 11.46 -0.37
C GLU A 241 -15.19 11.62 1.13
N ARG A 242 -14.36 12.60 1.49
CA ARG A 242 -13.95 12.83 2.89
C ARG A 242 -14.99 13.62 3.69
N ALA A 243 -15.78 14.47 3.03
CA ALA A 243 -16.83 15.26 3.65
C ALA A 243 -17.89 14.39 4.32
N LEU A 244 -18.23 13.24 3.71
CA LEU A 244 -19.15 12.26 4.29
C LEU A 244 -18.70 11.79 5.69
N ALA A 245 -17.40 11.57 5.89
CA ALA A 245 -16.86 11.16 7.18
C ALA A 245 -16.92 12.29 8.22
N ILE A 246 -16.68 13.53 7.79
CA ILE A 246 -16.79 14.73 8.65
C ILE A 246 -18.24 14.94 9.09
N ILE A 247 -19.18 14.88 8.15
CA ILE A 247 -20.63 15.02 8.43
C ILE A 247 -21.07 13.96 9.43
N GLY A 248 -20.74 12.69 9.19
CA GLY A 248 -21.12 11.60 10.09
C GLY A 248 -20.52 11.75 11.49
N ALA A 249 -19.27 12.22 11.60
CA ALA A 249 -18.64 12.51 12.89
C ALA A 249 -19.24 13.74 13.59
N GLY A 250 -19.55 14.81 12.84
CA GLY A 250 -20.15 16.04 13.33
C GLY A 250 -21.56 15.84 13.85
N GLN A 251 -22.39 15.10 13.11
CA GLN A 251 -23.76 14.72 13.51
C GLN A 251 -23.74 13.89 14.80
N ARG A 252 -22.88 12.86 14.88
CA ARG A 252 -22.78 12.01 16.08
C ARG A 252 -22.37 12.79 17.33
N LEU A 253 -21.49 13.78 17.18
CA LEU A 253 -20.97 14.58 18.30
C LEU A 253 -21.76 15.88 18.53
N LYS A 254 -22.80 16.16 17.72
CA LYS A 254 -23.54 17.43 17.72
C LYS A 254 -22.62 18.66 17.72
N ARG A 255 -21.54 18.61 16.93
CA ARG A 255 -20.56 19.70 16.84
C ARG A 255 -20.80 20.54 15.58
N PRO A 256 -20.62 21.88 15.67
CA PRO A 256 -20.69 22.72 14.49
C PRO A 256 -19.55 22.39 13.53
N MET A 257 -19.79 22.58 12.24
CA MET A 257 -18.80 22.44 11.19
C MET A 257 -18.82 23.69 10.33
N ALA A 258 -17.74 23.94 9.59
CA ALA A 258 -17.66 25.09 8.71
C ALA A 258 -16.98 24.75 7.39
N VAL A 259 -17.36 25.47 6.35
CA VAL A 259 -16.73 25.44 5.04
C VAL A 259 -16.14 26.80 4.72
N LEU A 260 -14.92 26.80 4.21
CA LEU A 260 -14.23 27.97 3.69
C LEU A 260 -14.00 27.74 2.20
N ILE A 261 -14.32 28.73 1.37
CA ILE A 261 -13.98 28.75 -0.05
C ILE A 261 -13.06 29.94 -0.29
N ALA A 262 -11.82 29.67 -0.69
CA ALA A 262 -10.78 30.65 -0.92
C ALA A 262 -10.42 30.71 -2.40
N ASP A 263 -10.18 31.92 -2.90
CA ASP A 263 -9.75 32.16 -4.29
C ASP A 263 -8.56 33.11 -4.30
N ILE A 264 -7.58 32.83 -5.16
CA ILE A 264 -6.39 33.67 -5.31
C ILE A 264 -6.75 34.91 -6.13
N ASP A 265 -6.64 36.07 -5.51
CA ASP A 265 -7.01 37.32 -6.16
C ASP A 265 -6.10 37.60 -7.36
N HIS A 266 -6.71 37.98 -8.48
CA HIS A 266 -6.01 38.35 -9.71
C HIS A 266 -5.08 37.26 -10.27
N PHE A 267 -5.37 35.97 -10.01
CA PHE A 267 -4.53 34.86 -10.49
C PHE A 267 -4.30 34.87 -12.02
N LYS A 268 -5.31 35.25 -12.81
CA LYS A 268 -5.15 35.44 -14.26
C LYS A 268 -4.05 36.45 -14.62
N SER A 269 -3.97 37.57 -13.88
CA SER A 269 -2.92 38.58 -14.10
C SER A 269 -1.52 38.03 -13.80
N ILE A 270 -1.41 37.16 -12.80
CA ILE A 270 -0.15 36.46 -12.49
C ILE A 270 0.24 35.56 -13.66
N ASN A 271 -0.70 34.76 -14.18
CA ASN A 271 -0.45 33.93 -15.37
C ASN A 271 -0.08 34.76 -16.59
N ASP A 272 -0.80 35.85 -16.85
CA ASP A 272 -0.56 36.70 -18.02
C ASP A 272 0.82 37.40 -17.93
N ARG A 273 1.29 37.73 -16.72
CA ARG A 273 2.56 38.43 -16.50
C ARG A 273 3.78 37.51 -16.42
N TYR A 274 3.65 36.35 -15.79
CA TYR A 274 4.77 35.46 -15.47
C TYR A 274 4.71 34.12 -16.22
N GLY A 275 3.58 33.81 -16.86
CA GLY A 275 3.35 32.55 -17.55
C GLY A 275 2.77 31.46 -16.63
N HIS A 276 2.19 30.45 -17.25
CA HIS A 276 1.46 29.38 -16.54
C HIS A 276 2.34 28.56 -15.59
N ALA A 277 3.62 28.31 -15.92
CA ALA A 277 4.53 27.57 -15.05
C ALA A 277 4.77 28.28 -13.71
N ASP A 278 4.83 29.61 -13.75
CA ASP A 278 4.97 30.46 -12.58
C ASP A 278 3.65 30.60 -11.79
N GLY A 279 2.51 30.60 -12.49
CA GLY A 279 1.20 30.45 -11.84
C GLY A 279 1.05 29.12 -11.09
N ASP A 280 1.54 28.03 -11.68
CA ASP A 280 1.60 26.72 -11.03
C ASP A 280 2.45 26.73 -9.75
N HIS A 281 3.55 27.51 -9.73
CA HIS A 281 4.34 27.73 -8.53
C HIS A 281 3.59 28.52 -7.45
N VAL A 282 2.78 29.49 -7.84
CA VAL A 282 1.91 30.22 -6.90
C VAL A 282 0.87 29.28 -6.28
N LEU A 283 0.24 28.42 -7.09
CA LEU A 283 -0.75 27.44 -6.60
C LEU A 283 -0.13 26.46 -5.59
N LYS A 284 1.09 25.98 -5.85
CA LYS A 284 1.83 25.12 -4.91
C LYS A 284 2.13 25.82 -3.59
N GLN A 285 2.71 27.02 -3.65
CA GLN A 285 3.01 27.81 -2.46
C GLN A 285 1.74 28.20 -1.68
N PHE A 286 0.62 28.43 -2.36
CA PHE A 286 -0.65 28.71 -1.72
C PHE A 286 -1.15 27.48 -0.95
N ALA A 287 -1.11 26.31 -1.59
CA ALA A 287 -1.48 25.04 -0.98
C ALA A 287 -0.61 24.71 0.25
N GLU A 288 0.67 25.03 0.24
CA GLU A 288 1.59 24.85 1.39
C GLU A 288 1.25 25.74 2.59
N ARG A 289 0.51 26.83 2.39
CA ARG A 289 0.11 27.78 3.44
C ARG A 289 -1.27 27.48 4.03
N LEU A 290 -2.12 26.76 3.30
CA LEU A 290 -3.45 26.36 3.77
C LEU A 290 -3.48 25.56 5.08
N PRO A 291 -2.48 24.73 5.46
CA PRO A 291 -2.50 24.02 6.73
C PRO A 291 -2.66 24.89 7.98
N VAL A 292 -2.48 26.21 7.90
CA VAL A 292 -2.74 27.15 9.00
C VAL A 292 -4.19 27.06 9.53
N VAL A 293 -5.16 26.72 8.66
CA VAL A 293 -6.58 26.60 9.03
C VAL A 293 -6.95 25.21 9.55
N VAL A 294 -6.06 24.22 9.42
CA VAL A 294 -6.29 22.85 9.87
C VAL A 294 -5.95 22.74 11.36
N LYS A 295 -6.93 22.37 12.18
CA LYS A 295 -6.75 22.17 13.64
C LYS A 295 -6.96 20.73 14.07
N ARG A 296 -7.63 19.92 13.26
CA ARG A 296 -8.01 18.54 13.58
C ARG A 296 -7.64 17.60 12.44
N GLN A 297 -7.40 16.34 12.76
CA GLN A 297 -7.12 15.30 11.76
C GLN A 297 -8.27 15.07 10.77
N GLN A 298 -9.48 15.47 11.15
CA GLN A 298 -10.69 15.32 10.33
C GLN A 298 -10.89 16.49 9.37
N ASP A 299 -10.18 17.61 9.55
CA ASP A 299 -10.30 18.74 8.64
C ASP A 299 -9.72 18.37 7.27
N VAL A 300 -10.36 18.85 6.21
CA VAL A 300 -9.98 18.51 4.84
C VAL A 300 -9.69 19.77 4.07
N LEU A 301 -8.58 19.76 3.34
CA LEU A 301 -8.20 20.78 2.36
C LEU A 301 -8.29 20.18 0.96
N ALA A 302 -8.86 20.94 0.04
CA ALA A 302 -8.97 20.56 -1.37
C ALA A 302 -8.74 21.73 -2.31
N ARG A 303 -8.27 21.42 -3.52
CA ARG A 303 -8.35 22.32 -4.67
C ARG A 303 -9.61 21.98 -5.45
N TRP A 304 -10.53 22.93 -5.52
CA TRP A 304 -11.88 22.72 -6.07
C TRP A 304 -11.90 22.86 -7.59
N GLY A 305 -11.15 23.81 -8.12
CA GLY A 305 -10.94 24.04 -9.56
C GLY A 305 -10.12 25.30 -9.78
N GLY A 306 -9.29 25.35 -10.84
CA GLY A 306 -8.49 26.54 -11.16
C GLY A 306 -7.66 27.04 -9.97
N GLU A 307 -7.96 28.24 -9.51
CA GLU A 307 -7.38 28.95 -8.35
C GLU A 307 -8.20 28.86 -7.06
N GLU A 308 -9.26 28.05 -7.04
CA GLU A 308 -10.18 27.90 -5.92
C GLU A 308 -9.79 26.74 -5.00
N PHE A 309 -9.79 27.01 -3.71
CA PHE A 309 -9.47 26.06 -2.64
C PHE A 309 -10.60 26.01 -1.63
N VAL A 310 -10.90 24.81 -1.13
CA VAL A 310 -11.96 24.59 -0.15
C VAL A 310 -11.38 23.91 1.08
N ALA A 311 -11.80 24.39 2.26
CA ALA A 311 -11.54 23.73 3.52
C ALA A 311 -12.86 23.35 4.20
N ILE A 312 -12.96 22.11 4.69
CA ILE A 312 -14.06 21.69 5.57
C ILE A 312 -13.47 21.43 6.95
N LEU A 313 -13.98 22.14 7.95
CA LEU A 313 -13.49 22.13 9.32
C LEU A 313 -14.48 21.42 10.25
N HIS A 314 -14.01 20.36 10.93
CA HIS A 314 -14.82 19.65 11.92
C HIS A 314 -14.77 20.38 13.26
N GLY A 315 -15.90 20.54 13.94
CA GLY A 315 -15.93 21.13 15.29
C GLY A 315 -15.48 22.60 15.33
N ALA A 316 -15.67 23.33 14.24
CA ALA A 316 -15.42 24.76 14.15
C ALA A 316 -16.76 25.51 14.10
N SER A 317 -16.96 26.46 15.01
CA SER A 317 -18.06 27.41 14.90
C SER A 317 -17.83 28.37 13.74
N LEU A 318 -18.85 29.16 13.37
CA LEU A 318 -18.71 30.18 12.35
C LEU A 318 -17.65 31.23 12.72
N GLU A 319 -17.59 31.59 14.00
CA GLU A 319 -16.60 32.54 14.53
C GLU A 319 -15.18 31.96 14.46
N ASP A 320 -15.00 30.70 14.90
CA ASP A 320 -13.69 30.01 14.79
C ASP A 320 -13.22 29.95 13.34
N ALA A 321 -14.11 29.56 12.43
CA ALA A 321 -13.81 29.43 11.01
C ALA A 321 -13.47 30.78 10.37
N THR A 322 -14.17 31.85 10.77
CA THR A 322 -13.90 33.21 10.31
C THR A 322 -12.52 33.68 10.78
N HIS A 323 -12.20 33.47 12.05
CA HIS A 323 -10.88 33.79 12.60
C HIS A 323 -9.75 33.03 11.86
N LEU A 324 -9.95 31.74 11.58
CA LEU A 324 -9.00 30.95 10.80
C LEU A 324 -8.86 31.45 9.36
N ALA A 325 -9.96 31.85 8.71
CA ALA A 325 -9.93 32.45 7.39
C ALA A 325 -9.16 33.78 7.38
N GLU A 326 -9.34 34.63 8.39
CA GLU A 326 -8.61 35.90 8.50
C GLU A 326 -7.11 35.67 8.74
N MET A 327 -6.76 34.66 9.53
CA MET A 327 -5.37 34.25 9.71
C MET A 327 -4.76 33.77 8.39
N LEU A 328 -5.50 33.02 7.58
CA LEU A 328 -5.06 32.60 6.26
C LEU A 328 -4.85 33.81 5.35
N CYS A 329 -5.83 34.73 5.27
CA CYS A 329 -5.73 35.96 4.48
C CYS A 329 -4.46 36.75 4.80
N ARG A 330 -4.19 37.00 6.10
CA ARG A 330 -2.97 37.66 6.58
C ARG A 330 -1.70 36.88 6.23
N SER A 331 -1.68 35.57 6.45
CA SER A 331 -0.54 34.71 6.12
C SER A 331 -0.18 34.70 4.62
N ILE A 332 -1.20 34.79 3.76
CA ILE A 332 -1.02 34.89 2.30
C ILE A 332 -0.43 36.26 1.92
N GLU A 333 -0.99 37.35 2.45
CA GLU A 333 -0.56 38.73 2.14
C GLU A 333 0.84 39.06 2.67
N GLU A 334 1.14 38.72 3.93
CA GLU A 334 2.37 39.13 4.62
C GLU A 334 3.62 38.41 4.11
N ARG A 335 3.46 37.24 3.48
CA ARG A 335 4.57 36.42 3.00
C ARG A 335 4.62 36.47 1.47
N PRO A 336 5.62 37.13 0.87
CA PRO A 336 5.74 37.16 -0.59
C PRO A 336 5.85 35.76 -1.19
N PHE A 337 5.33 35.58 -2.39
CA PHE A 337 5.48 34.38 -3.20
C PHE A 337 6.71 34.51 -4.08
N GLU A 338 7.45 33.43 -4.25
CA GLU A 338 8.58 33.38 -5.19
C GLU A 338 8.08 32.96 -6.57
N VAL A 339 8.21 33.85 -7.55
CA VAL A 339 7.67 33.69 -8.91
C VAL A 339 8.69 34.22 -9.92
N GLY A 340 9.21 33.39 -10.81
CA GLY A 340 10.21 33.80 -11.80
C GLY A 340 11.45 34.50 -11.20
N GLY A 341 11.87 34.11 -9.98
CA GLY A 341 12.98 34.74 -9.24
C GLY A 341 12.64 36.07 -8.56
N ASN A 342 11.39 36.54 -8.63
CA ASN A 342 10.91 37.75 -7.98
C ASN A 342 10.04 37.43 -6.77
N LYS A 343 9.93 38.39 -5.84
CA LYS A 343 8.98 38.35 -4.72
C LYS A 343 7.70 39.08 -5.11
N VAL A 344 6.59 38.36 -5.16
CA VAL A 344 5.28 38.88 -5.57
C VAL A 344 4.32 38.81 -4.38
N THR A 345 3.67 39.93 -4.08
CA THR A 345 2.56 39.94 -3.11
C THR A 345 1.32 39.37 -3.77
N VAL A 346 0.77 38.33 -3.16
CA VAL A 346 -0.47 37.67 -3.59
C VAL A 346 -1.46 37.83 -2.44
N THR A 347 -2.74 38.05 -2.76
CA THR A 347 -3.82 38.13 -1.77
C THR A 347 -4.88 37.07 -2.06
N THR A 348 -5.79 36.84 -1.13
CA THR A 348 -6.89 35.90 -1.31
C THR A 348 -8.20 36.47 -0.76
N SER A 349 -9.28 36.17 -1.44
CA SER A 349 -10.63 36.41 -0.95
C SER A 349 -11.21 35.10 -0.43
N ILE A 350 -11.92 35.13 0.70
CA ILE A 350 -12.45 33.93 1.35
C ILE A 350 -13.92 34.12 1.74
N GLY A 351 -14.76 33.19 1.34
CA GLY A 351 -16.12 33.03 1.84
C GLY A 351 -16.21 31.95 2.90
N VAL A 352 -16.96 32.18 3.98
CA VAL A 352 -17.09 31.26 5.11
C VAL A 352 -18.56 30.99 5.41
N ALA A 353 -18.95 29.74 5.59
CA ALA A 353 -20.28 29.37 6.07
C ALA A 353 -20.21 28.23 7.09
N ALA A 354 -21.14 28.21 8.03
CA ALA A 354 -21.29 27.13 8.99
C ALA A 354 -22.40 26.17 8.56
N PHE A 355 -22.24 24.89 8.92
CA PHE A 355 -23.22 23.83 8.68
C PHE A 355 -23.25 22.86 9.87
N GLY A 356 -24.30 22.05 9.97
CA GLY A 356 -24.53 21.30 11.21
C GLY A 356 -25.45 20.10 11.08
N HIS A 357 -25.92 19.64 12.24
CA HIS A 357 -26.76 18.44 12.36
C HIS A 357 -28.19 18.66 11.85
N GLU A 358 -28.75 19.85 12.07
CA GLU A 358 -30.12 20.16 11.70
C GLU A 358 -30.13 20.84 10.33
N GLU A 359 -29.71 22.10 10.21
CA GLU A 359 -29.48 22.81 8.93
C GLU A 359 -28.50 24.00 9.17
N PRO A 360 -27.87 24.56 8.13
CA PRO A 360 -27.87 24.09 6.73
C PRO A 360 -27.04 22.82 6.55
N LEU A 361 -27.34 22.06 5.50
CA LEU A 361 -26.52 20.92 5.04
C LEU A 361 -25.25 21.43 4.34
N LEU A 362 -24.26 20.55 4.16
CA LEU A 362 -22.99 20.92 3.53
C LEU A 362 -23.18 21.59 2.16
N GLU A 363 -24.07 21.07 1.32
CA GLU A 363 -24.34 21.62 -0.02
C GLU A 363 -24.84 23.06 0.05
N GLN A 364 -25.81 23.35 0.92
CA GLN A 364 -26.31 24.70 1.16
C GLN A 364 -25.22 25.62 1.70
N ALA A 365 -24.37 25.13 2.62
CA ALA A 365 -23.28 25.92 3.16
C ALA A 365 -22.18 26.20 2.12
N ILE A 366 -21.93 25.29 1.18
CA ILE A 366 -21.04 25.54 0.03
C ILE A 366 -21.60 26.70 -0.80
N HIS A 367 -22.90 26.71 -1.12
CA HIS A 367 -23.54 27.83 -1.83
C HIS A 367 -23.44 29.16 -1.07
N MET A 368 -23.69 29.15 0.24
CA MET A 368 -23.57 30.34 1.08
C MET A 368 -22.12 30.86 1.15
N ALA A 369 -21.13 29.96 1.24
CA ALA A 369 -19.72 30.34 1.23
C ALA A 369 -19.30 30.89 -0.14
N ASP A 370 -19.82 30.35 -1.25
CA ASP A 370 -19.54 30.86 -2.59
C ASP A 370 -20.12 32.27 -2.79
N ALA A 371 -21.37 32.50 -2.36
CA ALA A 371 -21.98 33.83 -2.37
C ALA A 371 -21.18 34.83 -1.51
N ALA A 372 -20.67 34.38 -0.36
CA ALA A 372 -19.81 35.19 0.49
C ALA A 372 -18.45 35.48 -0.16
N LEU A 373 -17.84 34.51 -0.83
CA LEU A 373 -16.60 34.71 -1.61
C LEU A 373 -16.81 35.74 -2.73
N TYR A 374 -17.94 35.67 -3.44
CA TYR A 374 -18.30 36.65 -4.45
C TYR A 374 -18.43 38.06 -3.85
N ARG A 375 -19.05 38.21 -2.67
CA ARG A 375 -19.07 39.49 -1.93
C ARG A 375 -17.68 39.97 -1.55
N ALA A 376 -16.80 39.09 -1.10
CA ALA A 376 -15.41 39.45 -0.78
C ALA A 376 -14.71 40.04 -2.02
N LYS A 377 -14.86 39.38 -3.18
CA LYS A 377 -14.29 39.87 -4.46
C LYS A 377 -14.88 41.22 -4.88
N ARG A 378 -16.19 41.44 -4.71
CA ARG A 378 -16.87 42.70 -5.10
C ARG A 378 -16.59 43.87 -4.17
N THR A 379 -16.39 43.61 -2.88
CA THR A 379 -16.22 44.67 -1.88
C THR A 379 -14.77 45.13 -1.72
N GLY A 380 -13.84 44.60 -2.51
CA GLY A 380 -12.46 45.08 -2.60
C GLY A 380 -11.39 44.01 -2.43
N ARG A 381 -11.74 42.72 -2.44
CA ARG A 381 -10.79 41.58 -2.34
C ARG A 381 -9.99 41.60 -1.02
N ASN A 382 -9.02 40.68 -0.89
CA ASN A 382 -8.14 40.50 0.27
C ASN A 382 -8.90 40.54 1.61
N ARG A 383 -9.96 39.74 1.71
CA ARG A 383 -10.85 39.75 2.88
C ARG A 383 -11.65 38.48 3.03
N VAL A 384 -12.20 38.35 4.23
CA VAL A 384 -13.16 37.32 4.58
C VAL A 384 -14.57 37.89 4.55
N CYS A 385 -15.52 37.15 3.99
CA CYS A 385 -16.94 37.42 4.09
C CYS A 385 -17.66 36.19 4.61
N VAL A 386 -18.71 36.40 5.39
CA VAL A 386 -19.50 35.34 6.01
C VAL A 386 -20.81 35.16 5.25
N GLY A 387 -21.14 33.93 4.88
CA GLY A 387 -22.41 33.50 4.31
C GLY A 387 -23.44 33.26 5.41
N SER A 388 -24.66 33.75 5.22
CA SER A 388 -25.76 33.52 6.16
C SER A 388 -27.05 33.27 5.38
N ALA A 389 -27.85 32.30 5.85
CA ALA A 389 -29.08 31.88 5.18
C ALA A 389 -30.07 33.04 4.97
N THR A 390 -29.98 34.09 5.79
CA THR A 390 -30.87 35.27 5.74
C THR A 390 -30.40 36.36 4.77
N GLN A 391 -29.09 36.44 4.46
CA GLN A 391 -28.53 37.48 3.58
C GLN A 391 -28.45 37.04 2.11
N ASP A 392 -28.39 35.73 1.84
CA ASP A 392 -28.19 35.23 0.48
C ASP A 392 -29.51 35.03 -0.29
N ALA A 393 -30.64 34.85 0.41
CA ALA A 393 -31.97 34.77 -0.20
C ALA A 393 -32.43 36.09 -0.88
N THR A 394 -31.86 37.23 -0.48
CA THR A 394 -32.17 38.54 -1.09
C THR A 394 -31.31 38.85 -2.31
N ALA A 395 -30.17 38.17 -2.49
CA ALA A 395 -29.32 38.34 -3.66
C ALA A 395 -29.86 37.57 -4.88
N ASP A 396 -30.38 36.36 -4.69
CA ASP A 396 -31.01 35.56 -5.77
C ASP A 396 -32.37 36.10 -6.23
N ALA A 397 -33.05 36.89 -5.40
CA ALA A 397 -34.30 37.56 -5.78
C ALA A 397 -34.09 38.88 -6.55
N ALA A 398 -32.84 39.34 -6.68
CA ALA A 398 -32.47 40.64 -7.26
C ALA A 398 -31.56 40.55 -8.50
N GLY A 399 -31.23 39.33 -8.95
CA GLY A 399 -30.57 39.04 -10.23
C GLY A 399 -31.57 38.46 -11.23
#